data_AF-A0A6A5S3R7-F1
#
_entry.id   AF-A0A6A5S3R7-F1
#
_cell.length_a   1.000
_cell.length_b   1.000
_cell.length_c   1.000
_cell.angle_alpha   90.00
_cell.angle_beta   90.00
_cell.angle_gamma   90.00
#
_symmetry.space_group_name_H-M   'P 1'
#
loop_
_entity.id
_entity.type
_entity.pdbx_description
1 polymer ?
#
loop_
_entity_poly.entity_id
_entity_poly.type
_entity_poly.pdbx_seq_one_letter_code
_entity_poly.pdbx_strand_id
1 'polypeptide(L)'
;MNTTGDITPPLGPTQLAAGHAPPTPPHESALDDIYGSAPTSPFPDAQASDRAHEILSDLPSRQRALDADAYREGLASAKGQYVQEGFDEGYALGADMGLRVGYIQGVLRGFVRAWRDQDQDTYTEATKLCEEAQKELAIEQLMGQTWVDEEGIWKWDVKGADGDATFREVAAQHPVVKKWDDKVEELARRWGVDLQAVEKMSVKEEEKS
;
A
#
# COMPACT_ATOMS: atom_id res chain seq x y z
N MET A 1 -11.37 18.86 -37.49
CA MET A 1 -10.00 19.39 -37.36
C MET A 1 -9.44 18.84 -36.07
N ASN A 2 -8.65 17.77 -36.16
CA ASN A 2 -8.08 17.07 -35.01
C ASN A 2 -6.71 17.68 -34.69
N THR A 3 -6.51 18.14 -33.46
CA THR A 3 -5.21 18.50 -32.90
C THR A 3 -4.83 17.45 -31.87
N THR A 4 -4.03 16.48 -32.28
CA THR A 4 -3.31 15.57 -31.37
C THR A 4 -2.22 16.37 -30.68
N GLY A 5 -2.34 16.57 -29.37
CA GLY A 5 -1.27 17.10 -28.53
C GLY A 5 -0.20 16.03 -28.34
N ASP A 6 0.97 16.27 -28.91
CA ASP A 6 2.18 15.48 -28.69
C ASP A 6 2.69 15.77 -27.27
N ILE A 7 2.65 14.78 -26.38
CA ILE A 7 3.16 14.88 -25.01
C ILE A 7 4.53 14.21 -24.98
N THR A 8 5.57 14.98 -25.28
CA THR A 8 6.97 14.54 -25.17
C THR A 8 7.35 14.40 -23.68
N PRO A 9 7.88 13.26 -23.21
CA PRO A 9 8.39 13.14 -21.84
C PRO A 9 9.70 13.92 -21.69
N PRO A 10 9.94 14.61 -20.55
CA PRO A 10 11.19 15.32 -20.33
C PRO A 10 12.33 14.32 -20.11
N LEU A 11 13.30 14.32 -21.03
CA LEU A 11 14.61 13.68 -20.88
C LEU A 11 15.44 14.50 -19.88
N GLY A 12 15.27 14.21 -18.59
CA GLY A 12 16.12 14.72 -17.52
C GLY A 12 16.29 13.66 -16.44
N PRO A 13 17.49 13.51 -15.84
CA PRO A 13 17.69 12.54 -14.77
C PRO A 13 16.87 12.94 -13.54
N THR A 14 15.93 12.08 -13.16
CA THR A 14 15.20 12.17 -11.89
C THR A 14 16.18 12.04 -10.73
N GLN A 15 16.45 13.13 -10.02
CA GLN A 15 17.27 13.10 -8.82
C GLN A 15 16.46 12.44 -7.68
N LEU A 16 16.73 11.17 -7.41
CA LEU A 16 16.38 10.54 -6.14
C LEU A 16 17.47 10.92 -5.13
N ALA A 17 17.04 11.37 -3.95
CA ALA A 17 17.92 11.80 -2.86
C ALA A 17 18.80 10.63 -2.37
N ALA A 18 20.02 10.53 -2.91
CA ALA A 18 21.05 9.66 -2.37
C ALA A 18 21.68 10.36 -1.16
N GLY A 19 21.53 9.76 0.02
CA GLY A 19 22.28 10.15 1.21
C GLY A 19 23.79 10.05 0.97
N HIS A 20 24.53 10.97 1.60
CA HIS A 20 25.99 11.16 1.62
C HIS A 20 26.83 9.95 1.17
N ALA A 21 27.19 9.91 -0.12
CA ALA A 21 28.38 9.21 -0.57
C ALA A 21 29.61 10.13 -0.39
N PRO A 22 30.78 9.62 0.02
CA PRO A 22 32.00 10.42 0.10
C PRO A 22 32.40 10.94 -1.29
N PRO A 23 33.04 12.13 -1.38
CA PRO A 23 33.34 12.75 -2.66
C PRO A 23 34.29 11.88 -3.49
N THR A 24 33.87 11.56 -4.72
CA THR A 24 34.71 10.90 -5.71
C THR A 24 35.88 11.83 -6.06
N PRO A 25 37.14 11.35 -6.09
CA PRO A 25 38.27 12.16 -6.52
C PRO A 25 38.09 12.59 -7.99
N PRO A 26 38.64 13.75 -8.38
CA PRO A 26 38.45 14.28 -9.73
C PRO A 26 39.24 13.40 -10.71
N HIS A 27 38.53 12.57 -11.47
CA HIS A 27 39.09 11.91 -12.64
C HIS A 27 38.93 12.84 -13.84
N GLU A 28 40.03 13.44 -14.26
CA GLU A 28 40.12 14.11 -15.56
C GLU A 28 39.96 13.06 -16.66
N SER A 29 38.81 13.07 -17.33
CA SER A 29 38.46 12.32 -18.55
C SER A 29 38.07 10.84 -18.38
N ALA A 30 36.77 10.57 -18.52
CA ALA A 30 36.15 9.24 -18.50
C ALA A 30 36.38 8.38 -19.77
N LEU A 31 37.26 8.82 -20.68
CA LEU A 31 37.55 8.14 -21.96
C LEU A 31 39.04 7.81 -22.15
N ASP A 32 39.90 8.11 -21.17
CA ASP A 32 41.35 7.85 -21.25
C ASP A 32 41.71 6.37 -21.00
N ASP A 33 40.80 5.60 -20.40
CA ASP A 33 41.03 4.21 -19.98
C ASP A 33 40.84 3.15 -21.10
N ILE A 34 40.39 3.55 -22.30
CA ILE A 34 40.09 2.59 -23.38
C ILE A 34 41.16 2.60 -24.49
N TYR A 35 41.93 3.69 -24.64
CA TYR A 35 42.91 3.82 -25.73
C TYR A 35 44.34 4.23 -25.30
N GLY A 36 44.62 4.30 -24.00
CA GLY A 36 45.89 4.79 -23.46
C GLY A 36 46.94 3.72 -23.10
N SER A 37 47.37 2.88 -24.05
CA SER A 37 48.74 2.30 -24.04
C SER A 37 49.00 1.47 -25.30
N ALA A 38 49.38 2.14 -26.39
CA ALA A 38 50.09 1.45 -27.46
C ALA A 38 51.50 1.07 -26.92
N PRO A 39 51.87 -0.21 -26.81
CA PRO A 39 53.26 -0.55 -26.60
C PRO A 39 54.03 -0.20 -27.88
N THR A 40 55.18 0.45 -27.74
CA THR A 40 56.15 0.65 -28.82
C THR A 40 56.33 -0.68 -29.57
N SER A 41 56.01 -0.65 -30.86
CA SER A 41 56.06 -1.77 -31.80
C SER A 41 57.30 -2.65 -31.64
N PRO A 42 57.16 -3.97 -31.34
CA PRO A 42 58.24 -4.92 -31.54
C PRO A 42 58.27 -5.33 -33.02
N PHE A 43 59.48 -5.41 -33.56
CA PHE A 43 59.79 -5.84 -34.92
C PHE A 43 59.21 -7.24 -35.22
N PRO A 44 58.78 -7.52 -36.47
CA PRO A 44 58.14 -8.78 -36.79
C PRO A 44 59.20 -9.87 -37.02
N ASP A 45 59.40 -10.74 -36.04
CA ASP A 45 59.91 -12.08 -36.30
C ASP A 45 58.73 -13.07 -36.23
N ALA A 46 58.47 -13.69 -37.36
CA ALA A 46 57.43 -14.67 -37.53
C ALA A 46 57.78 -15.96 -36.80
N GLN A 47 57.00 -16.33 -35.78
CA GLN A 47 56.84 -17.73 -35.39
C GLN A 47 55.51 -17.96 -34.66
N ALA A 48 54.69 -18.82 -35.27
CA ALA A 48 53.41 -19.28 -34.76
C ALA A 48 53.58 -20.01 -33.41
N SER A 49 53.04 -19.44 -32.33
CA SER A 49 52.64 -20.17 -31.13
C SER A 49 51.97 -19.20 -30.15
N ASP A 50 50.68 -18.86 -30.35
CA ASP A 50 49.78 -18.61 -29.20
C ASP A 50 48.29 -18.41 -29.55
N ARG A 51 47.74 -19.28 -30.41
CA ARG A 51 46.28 -19.51 -30.44
C ARG A 51 45.77 -20.24 -29.17
N ALA A 52 46.46 -20.10 -28.03
CA ALA A 52 46.11 -20.72 -26.75
C ALA A 52 45.47 -19.72 -25.77
N HIS A 53 45.59 -18.41 -26.02
CA HIS A 53 45.08 -17.38 -25.11
C HIS A 53 43.68 -16.82 -25.46
N GLU A 54 43.08 -17.19 -26.60
CA GLU A 54 41.65 -16.93 -26.87
C GLU A 54 40.70 -17.81 -26.02
N ILE A 55 41.25 -18.80 -25.32
CA ILE A 55 40.52 -19.67 -24.38
C ILE A 55 40.88 -19.30 -22.92
N LEU A 56 41.17 -18.02 -22.66
CA LEU A 56 41.24 -17.45 -21.31
C LEU A 56 39.82 -17.36 -20.74
N SER A 57 39.33 -18.54 -20.32
CA SER A 57 38.12 -18.85 -19.57
C SER A 57 37.30 -17.64 -19.08
N ASP A 58 36.14 -17.43 -19.69
CA ASP A 58 35.05 -16.55 -19.22
C ASP A 58 34.34 -17.12 -17.96
N LEU A 59 34.81 -18.24 -17.41
CA LEU A 59 34.22 -18.84 -16.22
C LEU A 59 34.30 -17.95 -14.97
N PRO A 60 35.39 -17.22 -14.67
CA PRO A 60 35.45 -16.36 -13.48
C PRO A 60 34.56 -15.12 -13.58
N SER A 61 34.41 -14.54 -14.77
CA SER A 61 33.46 -13.44 -15.05
C SER A 61 32.03 -13.94 -14.95
N ARG A 62 31.73 -15.10 -15.56
CA ARG A 62 30.43 -15.74 -15.45
C ARG A 62 30.09 -16.13 -14.01
N GLN A 63 31.04 -16.62 -13.24
CA GLN A 63 30.84 -16.92 -11.82
C GLN A 63 30.52 -15.66 -11.03
N ARG A 64 31.25 -14.56 -11.26
CA ARG A 64 30.95 -13.26 -10.62
C ARG A 64 29.56 -12.75 -10.99
N ALA A 65 29.12 -12.93 -12.23
CA ALA A 65 27.77 -12.57 -12.65
C ALA A 65 26.72 -13.43 -11.93
N LEU A 66 26.92 -14.75 -11.88
CA LEU A 66 26.02 -15.68 -11.19
C LEU A 66 25.94 -15.40 -9.68
N ASP A 67 27.07 -15.14 -9.02
CA ASP A 67 27.12 -14.82 -7.58
C ASP A 67 26.41 -13.49 -7.29
N ALA A 68 26.59 -12.49 -8.16
CA ALA A 68 25.91 -11.20 -8.05
C ALA A 68 24.39 -11.34 -8.28
N ASP A 69 23.98 -12.14 -9.24
CA ASP A 69 22.57 -12.43 -9.51
C ASP A 69 21.94 -13.20 -8.35
N ALA A 70 22.62 -14.23 -7.83
CA ALA A 70 22.16 -14.98 -6.66
C ALA A 70 22.03 -14.10 -5.40
N TYR A 71 22.96 -13.17 -5.18
CA TYR A 71 22.87 -12.23 -4.06
C TYR A 71 21.70 -11.25 -4.20
N ARG A 72 21.48 -10.71 -5.41
CA ARG A 72 20.34 -9.82 -5.70
C ARG A 72 19.02 -10.56 -5.56
N GLU A 73 18.93 -11.77 -6.09
CA GLU A 73 17.76 -12.63 -5.98
C GLU A 73 17.47 -12.99 -4.53
N GLY A 74 18.49 -13.36 -3.75
CA GLY A 74 18.33 -13.64 -2.32
C GLY A 74 17.81 -12.44 -1.53
N LEU A 75 18.32 -11.23 -1.82
CA LEU A 75 17.87 -10.00 -1.16
C LEU A 75 16.45 -9.61 -1.59
N ALA A 76 16.10 -9.80 -2.87
CA ALA A 76 14.76 -9.52 -3.39
C ALA A 76 13.73 -10.51 -2.85
N SER A 77 14.05 -11.81 -2.83
CA SER A 77 13.19 -12.85 -2.28
C SER A 77 12.95 -12.66 -0.78
N ALA A 78 13.99 -12.36 0.00
CA ALA A 78 13.86 -12.11 1.43
C ALA A 78 12.98 -10.88 1.76
N LYS A 79 13.00 -9.85 0.91
CA LYS A 79 12.15 -8.66 1.07
C LYS A 79 10.72 -8.89 0.58
N GLY A 80 10.53 -9.68 -0.48
CA GLY A 80 9.21 -9.94 -1.04
C GLY A 80 8.36 -10.86 -0.18
N GLN A 81 8.97 -11.88 0.45
CA GLN A 81 8.25 -12.95 1.10
C GLN A 81 7.39 -12.49 2.29
N TYR A 82 7.93 -11.65 3.18
CA TYR A 82 7.21 -11.22 4.39
C TYR A 82 6.31 -10.00 4.19
N VAL A 83 6.61 -9.16 3.20
CA VAL A 83 5.84 -7.93 2.94
C VAL A 83 4.49 -8.25 2.29
N GLN A 84 4.45 -9.23 1.39
CA GLN A 84 3.21 -9.62 0.71
C GLN A 84 2.27 -10.36 1.66
N GLU A 85 2.78 -11.31 2.43
CA GLU A 85 1.99 -12.08 3.40
C GLU A 85 1.36 -11.16 4.46
N GLY A 86 2.15 -10.26 5.05
CA GLY A 86 1.62 -9.28 6.00
C GLY A 86 0.61 -8.28 5.38
N PHE A 87 0.79 -7.92 4.10
CA PHE A 87 -0.19 -7.09 3.39
C PHE A 87 -1.50 -7.84 3.17
N ASP A 88 -1.44 -9.10 2.71
CA ASP A 88 -2.63 -9.89 2.40
C ASP A 88 -3.46 -10.16 3.67
N GLU A 89 -2.81 -10.44 4.79
CA GLU A 89 -3.46 -10.59 6.10
C GLU A 89 -4.09 -9.28 6.58
N GLY A 90 -3.36 -8.16 6.50
CA GLY A 90 -3.87 -6.84 6.91
C GLY A 90 -4.97 -6.30 6.00
N TYR A 91 -4.94 -6.64 4.70
CA TYR A 91 -5.88 -6.14 3.70
C TYR A 91 -7.31 -6.61 4.01
N ALA A 92 -7.50 -7.89 4.36
CA ALA A 92 -8.81 -8.44 4.68
C ALA A 92 -9.45 -7.72 5.89
N LEU A 93 -8.68 -7.55 6.97
CA LEU A 93 -9.14 -6.81 8.15
C LEU A 93 -9.44 -5.34 7.83
N GLY A 94 -8.55 -4.69 7.07
CA GLY A 94 -8.74 -3.30 6.64
C GLY A 94 -10.00 -3.13 5.79
N ALA A 95 -10.33 -4.10 4.94
CA ALA A 95 -11.55 -4.10 4.12
C ALA A 95 -12.81 -4.22 4.99
N ASP A 96 -12.85 -5.16 5.94
CA ASP A 96 -13.98 -5.31 6.86
C ASP A 96 -14.17 -4.08 7.76
N MET A 97 -13.07 -3.50 8.24
CA MET A 97 -13.07 -2.25 9.01
C MET A 97 -13.60 -1.09 8.17
N GLY A 98 -13.09 -0.93 6.95
CA GLY A 98 -13.50 0.11 6.01
C GLY A 98 -14.97 0.00 5.63
N LEU A 99 -15.49 -1.22 5.44
CA LEU A 99 -16.90 -1.47 5.17
C LEU A 99 -17.78 -1.02 6.33
N ARG A 100 -17.42 -1.38 7.57
CA ARG A 100 -18.20 -1.01 8.77
C ARG A 100 -18.15 0.49 9.04
N VAL A 101 -16.98 1.11 8.93
CA VAL A 101 -16.82 2.57 9.05
C VAL A 101 -17.62 3.30 7.96
N GLY A 102 -17.54 2.82 6.71
CA GLY A 102 -18.28 3.36 5.58
C GLY A 102 -19.80 3.30 5.80
N TYR A 103 -20.29 2.19 6.34
CA TYR A 103 -21.69 2.06 6.73
C TYR A 103 -22.11 3.11 7.77
N ILE A 104 -21.37 3.20 8.89
CA ILE A 104 -21.65 4.18 9.97
C ILE A 104 -21.67 5.61 9.43
N GLN A 105 -20.63 6.00 8.68
CA GLN A 105 -20.55 7.34 8.09
C GLN A 105 -21.66 7.58 7.06
N GLY A 106 -22.03 6.56 6.29
CA GLY A 106 -23.12 6.61 5.33
C GLY A 106 -24.46 6.90 6.01
N VAL A 107 -24.77 6.20 7.09
CA VAL A 107 -26.00 6.41 7.88
C VAL A 107 -26.03 7.82 8.48
N LEU A 108 -24.94 8.26 9.12
CA LEU A 108 -24.85 9.60 9.71
C LEU A 108 -25.05 10.71 8.66
N ARG A 109 -24.43 10.57 7.47
CA ARG A 109 -24.64 11.49 6.35
C ARG A 109 -26.08 11.44 5.83
N GLY A 110 -26.71 10.26 5.85
CA GLY A 110 -28.13 10.08 5.56
C GLY A 110 -29.01 10.90 6.49
N PHE A 111 -28.73 10.87 7.80
CA PHE A 111 -29.44 11.68 8.79
C PHE A 111 -29.26 13.18 8.54
N VAL A 112 -28.03 13.64 8.31
CA VAL A 112 -27.76 15.06 7.99
C VAL A 112 -28.59 15.52 6.78
N ARG A 113 -28.70 14.68 5.75
CA ARG A 113 -29.50 14.99 4.55
C ARG A 113 -31.00 15.00 4.84
N ALA A 114 -31.50 14.08 5.67
CA ALA A 114 -32.91 13.98 6.02
C ALA A 114 -33.40 15.21 6.81
N TRP A 115 -32.56 15.74 7.70
CA TRP A 115 -32.94 16.84 8.60
C TRP A 115 -32.73 18.24 8.02
N ARG A 116 -32.00 18.37 6.90
CA ARG A 116 -31.58 19.64 6.29
C ARG A 116 -32.73 20.65 6.12
N ASP A 117 -33.89 20.18 5.68
CA ASP A 117 -35.04 21.05 5.37
C ASP A 117 -36.20 20.90 6.38
N GLN A 118 -36.04 20.06 7.41
CA GLN A 118 -37.06 19.83 8.45
C GLN A 118 -36.79 20.59 9.74
N ASP A 119 -35.59 20.43 10.30
CA ASP A 119 -35.24 20.99 11.61
C ASP A 119 -33.77 21.42 11.64
N GLN A 120 -33.58 22.73 11.83
CA GLN A 120 -32.26 23.36 11.86
C GLN A 120 -31.43 22.89 13.06
N ASP A 121 -32.05 22.69 14.23
CA ASP A 121 -31.33 22.30 15.45
C ASP A 121 -30.83 20.86 15.32
N THR A 122 -31.71 19.94 14.94
CA THR A 122 -31.35 18.53 14.68
C THR A 122 -30.34 18.41 13.52
N TYR A 123 -30.45 19.24 12.48
CA TYR A 123 -29.45 19.28 11.40
C TYR A 123 -28.05 19.66 11.90
N THR A 124 -27.96 20.68 12.77
CA THR A 124 -26.65 21.07 13.33
C THR A 124 -26.08 20.03 14.28
N GLU A 125 -26.92 19.35 15.07
CA GLU A 125 -26.51 18.21 15.91
C GLU A 125 -25.98 17.07 15.07
N ALA A 126 -26.73 16.64 14.05
CA ALA A 126 -26.34 15.56 13.15
C ALA A 126 -25.04 15.87 12.39
N THR A 127 -24.85 17.14 11.99
CA THR A 127 -23.63 17.58 11.29
C THR A 127 -22.41 17.47 12.21
N LYS A 128 -22.51 17.95 13.45
CA LYS A 128 -21.42 17.83 14.44
C LYS A 128 -21.08 16.37 14.72
N LEU A 129 -22.09 15.52 14.89
CA LEU A 129 -21.91 14.08 15.10
C LEU A 129 -21.21 13.42 13.91
N CYS A 130 -21.54 13.81 12.68
CA CYS A 130 -20.88 13.30 11.48
C CYS A 130 -19.40 13.72 11.41
N GLU A 131 -19.08 14.96 11.78
CA GLU A 131 -17.70 15.45 11.81
C GLU A 131 -16.86 14.76 12.90
N GLU A 132 -17.44 14.54 14.08
CA GLU A 132 -16.80 13.78 15.15
C GLU A 132 -16.54 12.33 14.73
N ALA A 133 -17.55 11.66 14.15
CA ALA A 133 -17.43 10.31 13.65
C ALA A 133 -16.35 10.19 12.56
N GLN A 134 -16.26 11.18 11.65
CA GLN A 134 -15.24 11.18 10.60
C GLN A 134 -13.82 11.26 11.16
N LYS A 135 -13.61 12.02 12.24
CA LYS A 135 -12.29 12.15 12.88
C LYS A 135 -11.93 10.90 13.68
N GLU A 136 -12.86 10.38 14.47
CA GLU A 136 -12.62 9.22 15.33
C GLU A 136 -12.52 7.90 14.55
N LEU A 137 -13.30 7.75 13.47
CA LEU A 137 -13.33 6.55 12.63
C LEU A 137 -12.33 6.61 11.46
N ALA A 138 -11.44 7.60 11.43
CA ALA A 138 -10.37 7.61 10.44
C ALA A 138 -9.52 6.36 10.61
N ILE A 139 -9.19 5.67 9.51
CA ILE A 139 -8.42 4.42 9.54
C ILE A 139 -7.08 4.60 10.25
N GLU A 140 -6.44 5.77 10.09
CA GLU A 140 -5.21 6.15 10.79
C GLU A 140 -5.35 6.12 12.32
N GLN A 141 -6.55 6.43 12.85
CA GLN A 141 -6.84 6.40 14.27
C GLN A 141 -7.25 5.02 14.75
N LEU A 142 -8.01 4.27 13.94
CA LEU A 142 -8.48 2.92 14.25
C LEU A 142 -7.35 1.89 14.19
N MET A 143 -6.44 2.02 13.23
CA MET A 143 -5.30 1.13 13.05
C MET A 143 -3.98 1.76 13.53
N GLY A 144 -4.07 2.79 14.37
CA GLY A 144 -2.90 3.41 14.99
C GLY A 144 -2.29 2.53 16.08
N GLN A 145 -1.11 2.91 16.55
CA GLN A 145 -0.35 2.21 17.60
C GLN A 145 -1.08 2.10 18.94
N THR A 146 -2.16 2.85 19.13
CA THR A 146 -3.06 2.73 20.28
C THR A 146 -3.78 1.38 20.29
N TRP A 147 -4.16 0.87 19.12
CA TRP A 147 -5.00 -0.31 18.96
C TRP A 147 -4.26 -1.50 18.37
N VAL A 148 -3.19 -1.25 17.62
CA VAL A 148 -2.34 -2.27 16.99
C VAL A 148 -0.93 -2.16 17.57
N ASP A 149 -0.25 -3.28 17.77
CA ASP A 149 1.14 -3.30 18.22
C ASP A 149 2.16 -3.24 17.07
N GLU A 150 3.46 -3.32 17.40
CA GLU A 150 4.55 -3.29 16.40
C GLU A 150 4.57 -4.53 15.51
N GLU A 151 3.89 -5.61 15.91
CA GLU A 151 3.78 -6.87 15.18
C GLU A 151 2.54 -6.90 14.26
N GLY A 152 1.70 -5.86 14.31
CA GLY A 152 0.46 -5.78 13.52
C GLY A 152 -0.73 -6.48 14.16
N ILE A 153 -0.61 -6.92 15.42
CA ILE A 153 -1.64 -7.63 16.16
C ILE A 153 -2.50 -6.60 16.92
N TRP A 154 -3.81 -6.80 16.87
CA TRP A 154 -4.75 -5.95 17.59
C TRP A 154 -4.75 -6.20 19.10
N LYS A 155 -4.94 -5.14 19.87
CA LYS A 155 -4.85 -5.15 21.35
C LYS A 155 -6.19 -5.39 22.06
N TRP A 156 -7.31 -5.49 21.33
CA TRP A 156 -8.64 -5.67 21.92
C TRP A 156 -9.10 -7.12 21.91
N ASP A 157 -9.91 -7.49 22.90
CA ASP A 157 -10.49 -8.84 23.01
C ASP A 157 -11.57 -9.03 21.95
N VAL A 158 -11.48 -10.13 21.19
CA VAL A 158 -12.44 -10.48 20.16
C VAL A 158 -12.99 -11.86 20.44
N LYS A 159 -14.30 -11.95 20.61
CA LYS A 159 -15.00 -13.22 20.78
C LYS A 159 -15.53 -13.67 19.43
N GLY A 160 -14.95 -14.71 18.86
CA GLY A 160 -15.49 -15.40 17.69
C GLY A 160 -16.70 -16.23 18.09
N ALA A 161 -17.72 -16.29 17.22
CA ALA A 161 -18.90 -17.12 17.46
C ALA A 161 -18.55 -18.63 17.55
N ASP A 162 -17.56 -19.08 16.78
CA ASP A 162 -17.19 -20.49 16.61
C ASP A 162 -15.77 -20.82 17.13
N GLY A 163 -15.23 -19.99 18.03
CA GLY A 163 -13.89 -20.13 18.60
C GLY A 163 -12.89 -19.16 17.95
N ASP A 164 -12.62 -19.33 16.66
CA ASP A 164 -11.74 -18.41 15.91
C ASP A 164 -12.55 -17.20 15.43
N ALA A 165 -12.06 -16.00 15.74
CA ALA A 165 -12.72 -14.77 15.35
C ALA A 165 -12.49 -14.47 13.87
N THR A 166 -13.57 -14.21 13.14
CA THR A 166 -13.48 -13.71 11.76
C THR A 166 -13.04 -12.24 11.75
N PHE A 167 -12.36 -11.77 10.69
CA PHE A 167 -11.97 -10.36 10.56
C PHE A 167 -13.15 -9.39 10.66
N ARG A 168 -14.33 -9.80 10.17
CA ARG A 168 -15.59 -9.07 10.34
C ARG A 168 -15.97 -8.90 11.81
N GLU A 169 -15.83 -9.94 12.63
CA GLU A 169 -16.08 -9.87 14.07
C GLU A 169 -15.03 -9.04 14.80
N VAL A 170 -13.76 -9.15 14.39
CA VAL A 170 -12.65 -8.33 14.90
C VAL A 170 -12.94 -6.85 14.67
N ALA A 171 -13.33 -6.47 13.45
CA ALA A 171 -13.71 -5.11 13.09
C ALA A 171 -14.94 -4.61 13.85
N ALA A 172 -15.99 -5.46 13.97
CA ALA A 172 -17.21 -5.11 14.70
C ALA A 172 -16.99 -4.91 16.20
N GLN A 173 -16.04 -5.64 16.79
CA GLN A 173 -15.73 -5.56 18.22
C GLN A 173 -14.70 -4.47 18.56
N HIS A 174 -14.17 -3.77 17.55
CA HIS A 174 -13.28 -2.63 17.78
C HIS A 174 -13.98 -1.57 18.66
N PRO A 175 -13.39 -1.12 19.78
CA PRO A 175 -14.10 -0.29 20.77
C PRO A 175 -14.67 1.01 20.22
N VAL A 176 -13.92 1.71 19.36
CA VAL A 176 -14.39 2.94 18.71
C VAL A 176 -15.52 2.66 17.71
N VAL A 177 -15.40 1.60 16.91
CA VAL A 177 -16.44 1.21 15.95
C VAL A 177 -17.72 0.86 16.67
N LYS A 178 -17.63 0.01 17.70
CA LYS A 178 -18.77 -0.39 18.53
C LYS A 178 -19.47 0.81 19.19
N LYS A 179 -18.70 1.74 19.78
CA LYS A 179 -19.23 2.99 20.33
C LYS A 179 -20.09 3.75 19.31
N TRP A 180 -19.61 3.89 18.08
CA TRP A 180 -20.33 4.62 17.04
C TRP A 180 -21.49 3.83 16.46
N ASP A 181 -21.38 2.52 16.41
CA ASP A 181 -22.45 1.63 15.98
C ASP A 181 -23.64 1.71 16.95
N ASP A 182 -23.40 1.55 18.25
CA ASP A 182 -24.40 1.72 19.31
C ASP A 182 -25.07 3.11 19.23
N LYS A 183 -24.27 4.15 18.96
CA LYS A 183 -24.76 5.52 18.81
C LYS A 183 -25.63 5.70 17.57
N VAL A 184 -25.27 5.08 16.45
CA VAL A 184 -26.10 5.09 15.24
C VAL A 184 -27.42 4.36 15.47
N GLU A 185 -27.40 3.20 16.15
CA GLU A 185 -28.63 2.48 16.50
C GLU A 185 -29.54 3.30 17.42
N GLU A 186 -28.97 3.99 18.40
CA GLU A 186 -29.70 4.89 19.29
C GLU A 186 -30.36 6.04 18.49
N LEU A 187 -29.61 6.69 17.61
CA LEU A 187 -30.12 7.78 16.77
C LEU A 187 -31.20 7.31 15.81
N ALA A 188 -31.00 6.14 15.19
CA ALA A 188 -32.00 5.53 14.32
C ALA A 188 -33.31 5.26 15.07
N ARG A 189 -33.22 4.72 16.30
CA ARG A 189 -34.39 4.49 17.15
C ARG A 189 -35.06 5.79 17.57
N ARG A 190 -34.28 6.81 17.94
CA ARG A 190 -34.76 8.14 18.34
C ARG A 190 -35.50 8.84 17.22
N TRP A 191 -35.02 8.67 15.98
CA TRP A 191 -35.58 9.32 14.78
C TRP A 191 -36.53 8.43 13.98
N GLY A 192 -36.81 7.21 14.45
CA GLY A 192 -37.73 6.28 13.79
C GLY A 192 -37.27 5.77 12.42
N VAL A 193 -35.95 5.69 12.20
CA VAL A 193 -35.37 5.24 10.93
C VAL A 193 -35.16 3.73 10.94
N ASP A 194 -35.75 3.02 9.98
CA ASP A 194 -35.50 1.59 9.77
C ASP A 194 -34.21 1.40 8.95
N LEU A 195 -33.12 1.06 9.64
CA LEU A 195 -31.82 0.82 9.02
C LEU A 195 -31.81 -0.40 8.08
N GLN A 196 -32.75 -1.34 8.27
CA GLN A 196 -32.88 -2.54 7.43
C GLN A 196 -33.85 -2.35 6.25
N ALA A 197 -34.39 -1.14 6.05
CA ALA A 197 -35.34 -0.90 4.97
C ALA A 197 -34.75 -1.25 3.60
N VAL A 198 -33.46 -0.97 3.37
CA VAL A 198 -32.78 -1.24 2.10
C VAL A 198 -32.58 -2.75 1.89
N GLU A 199 -32.17 -3.50 2.91
CA GLU A 199 -32.01 -4.96 2.84
C GLU A 199 -33.35 -5.67 2.61
N LYS A 200 -34.42 -5.20 3.27
CA LYS A 200 -35.79 -5.73 3.06
C LYS A 200 -36.30 -5.45 1.64
N MET A 201 -35.83 -4.39 0.99
CA MET A 201 -36.20 -4.05 -0.39
C MET A 201 -35.47 -4.94 -1.40
N SER A 202 -34.17 -5.23 -1.21
CA SER A 202 -33.41 -6.10 -2.11
C SER A 202 -33.94 -7.55 -2.12
N VAL A 203 -34.30 -8.10 -0.96
CA VAL A 203 -34.86 -9.47 -0.86
C VAL A 203 -36.21 -9.57 -1.60
N LYS A 204 -37.04 -8.53 -1.54
CA LYS A 204 -38.34 -8.48 -2.24
C LYS A 204 -38.22 -8.40 -3.75
N GLU A 205 -37.12 -7.87 -4.28
CA GLU A 205 -36.87 -7.80 -5.73
C GLU A 205 -36.37 -9.15 -6.26
N GLU A 206 -35.59 -9.88 -5.45
CA GLU A 206 -35.13 -11.24 -5.79
C GLU A 206 -36.26 -12.28 -5.77
N GLU A 207 -37.22 -12.18 -4.83
CA GLU A 207 -38.40 -13.07 -4.82
C GLU A 207 -39.40 -12.84 -5.98
N LYS A 208 -39.23 -11.74 -6.73
CA LYS A 208 -40.09 -11.38 -7.87
C LYS A 208 -39.46 -11.65 -9.25
N SER A 209 -38.19 -12.05 -9.32
CA SER A 209 -37.52 -12.53 -10.55
C SER A 209 -37.62 -14.04 -10.66
#